data_AF-L8MRZ2-F1
#
_entry.id   AF-L8MRZ2-F1
#
_cell.length_a   1.000
_cell.length_b   1.000
_cell.length_c   1.000
_cell.angle_alpha   90.00
_cell.angle_beta   90.00
_cell.angle_gamma   90.00
#
_symmetry.space_group_name_H-M   'P 1'
#
loop_
_entity.id
_entity.type
_entity.pdbx_description
1 polymer ?
#
loop_
_entity_poly.entity_id
_entity_poly.type
_entity_poly.pdbx_seq_one_letter_code
_entity_poly.pdbx_strand_id
1 'polypeptide(L)'
;MAKIERRLPHNVSGNFYVDSTCIDCDTCRWMAPEVFHQVSSQSVVYHQPIDEIERLRALQALLSCPTASIATVEKPKDIQVAQQSFPILIAQNVFHCGYHAESSYGAASYLILGVAQMRDE
;
A
#
# COMPACT_ATOMS: atom_id res chain seq x y z
N MET A 1 11.48 0.45 8.53
CA MET A 1 10.54 1.59 8.53
C MET A 1 11.26 2.83 8.04
N ALA A 2 10.55 3.59 7.21
CA ALA A 2 11.07 4.74 6.49
C ALA A 2 11.62 5.80 7.43
N LYS A 3 12.63 6.52 6.95
CA LYS A 3 13.27 7.62 7.67
C LYS A 3 13.25 8.88 6.82
N ILE A 4 12.90 10.01 7.42
CA ILE A 4 12.77 11.28 6.70
C ILE A 4 14.11 11.72 6.09
N GLU A 5 15.24 11.39 6.73
CA GLU A 5 16.59 11.69 6.23
C GLU A 5 16.95 10.91 4.97
N ARG A 6 16.18 9.85 4.66
CA ARG A 6 16.35 8.99 3.48
C ARG A 6 15.27 9.22 2.43
N ARG A 7 14.42 10.25 2.60
CA ARG A 7 13.37 10.61 1.63
C ARG A 7 13.99 10.77 0.23
N LEU A 8 13.41 10.11 -0.76
CA LEU A 8 13.89 10.23 -2.13
C LEU A 8 13.66 11.65 -2.66
N PRO A 9 14.63 12.24 -3.38
CA PRO A 9 14.53 13.61 -3.88
C PRO A 9 13.41 13.80 -4.91
N HIS A 10 12.98 12.70 -5.56
CA HIS A 10 11.92 12.70 -6.57
C HIS A 10 10.50 12.64 -5.97
N ASN A 11 10.34 12.52 -4.65
CA ASN A 11 9.02 12.69 -4.05
C ASN A 11 8.56 14.14 -4.21
N VAL A 12 7.32 14.36 -4.62
CA VAL A 12 6.72 15.70 -4.54
C VAL A 12 6.63 16.15 -3.09
N SER A 13 6.68 17.46 -2.86
CA SER A 13 6.52 18.06 -1.53
C SER A 13 5.19 17.66 -0.89
N GLY A 14 5.20 17.40 0.41
CA GLY A 14 4.00 17.04 1.16
C GLY A 14 4.24 15.97 2.22
N ASN A 15 3.13 15.50 2.77
CA ASN A 15 3.11 14.64 3.96
C ASN A 15 3.56 13.21 3.64
N PHE A 16 3.05 12.58 2.58
CA PHE A 16 3.49 11.24 2.18
C PHE A 16 4.85 11.31 1.49
N TYR A 17 5.70 10.32 1.76
CA TYR A 17 6.97 10.14 1.08
C TYR A 17 7.41 8.67 1.03
N VAL A 18 8.24 8.35 0.05
CA VAL A 18 9.01 7.10 -0.02
C VAL A 18 10.47 7.39 0.28
N ASP A 19 11.11 6.53 1.08
CA ASP A 19 12.53 6.63 1.37
C ASP A 19 13.38 5.64 0.54
N SER A 20 14.71 5.79 0.64
CA SER A 20 15.67 5.02 -0.14
C SER A 20 15.76 3.53 0.22
N THR A 21 14.96 3.04 1.19
CA THR A 21 14.86 1.60 1.49
C THR A 21 13.88 0.88 0.56
N CYS A 22 13.20 1.60 -0.34
CA CYS A 22 12.34 1.01 -1.35
C CYS A 22 13.10 0.02 -2.24
N ILE A 23 12.55 -1.19 -2.38
CA ILE A 23 13.14 -2.28 -3.18
C ILE A 23 12.49 -2.45 -4.56
N ASP A 24 11.65 -1.51 -5.00
CA ASP A 24 10.93 -1.55 -6.29
C ASP A 24 9.90 -2.69 -6.48
N CYS A 25 9.33 -3.21 -5.39
CA CYS A 25 8.37 -4.33 -5.40
C CYS A 25 6.98 -4.05 -6.03
N ASP A 26 6.76 -2.88 -6.63
CA ASP A 26 5.49 -2.45 -7.26
C ASP A 26 4.24 -2.32 -6.36
N THR A 27 4.24 -2.87 -5.13
CA THR A 27 3.08 -2.90 -4.20
C THR A 27 2.28 -1.61 -4.16
N CYS A 28 2.96 -0.49 -3.89
CA CYS A 28 2.27 0.80 -3.74
C CYS A 28 1.69 1.36 -5.03
N ARG A 29 2.29 1.02 -6.18
CA ARG A 29 1.86 1.54 -7.49
C ARG A 29 0.58 0.89 -7.96
N TRP A 30 0.38 -0.42 -7.73
CA TRP A 30 -0.89 -1.04 -8.08
C TRP A 30 -1.99 -0.78 -7.03
N MET A 31 -1.64 -0.54 -5.77
CA MET A 31 -2.63 -0.23 -4.71
C MET A 31 -3.14 1.21 -4.77
N ALA A 32 -2.27 2.18 -5.07
CA ALA A 32 -2.58 3.60 -5.13
C ALA A 32 -1.86 4.26 -6.33
N PRO A 33 -2.22 3.89 -7.57
CA PRO A 33 -1.58 4.39 -8.79
C PRO A 33 -1.72 5.90 -8.95
N GLU A 34 -2.69 6.54 -8.28
CA GLU A 34 -2.88 7.99 -8.25
C GLU A 34 -1.84 8.71 -7.40
N VAL A 35 -1.10 8.00 -6.53
CA VAL A 35 -0.18 8.57 -5.53
C VAL A 35 1.27 8.17 -5.79
N PHE A 36 1.52 6.93 -6.22
CA PHE A 36 2.86 6.38 -6.40
C PHE A 36 3.19 6.04 -7.86
N HIS A 37 4.40 6.37 -8.31
CA HIS A 37 4.93 5.96 -9.61
C HIS A 37 6.40 5.54 -9.49
N GLN A 38 6.95 5.00 -10.57
CA GLN A 38 8.35 4.59 -10.64
C GLN A 38 9.24 5.72 -11.16
N VAL A 39 10.37 5.95 -10.47
CA VAL A 39 11.50 6.76 -10.93
C VAL A 39 12.78 6.03 -10.61
N SER A 40 13.65 5.81 -11.61
CA SER A 40 14.98 5.22 -11.46
C SER A 40 15.02 3.97 -10.55
N SER A 41 14.16 2.99 -10.85
CA SER A 41 14.04 1.73 -10.10
C SER A 41 13.64 1.87 -8.63
N GLN A 42 12.90 2.93 -8.30
CA GLN A 42 12.26 3.09 -6.99
C GLN A 42 10.85 3.63 -7.17
N SER A 43 9.99 3.35 -6.19
CA SER A 43 8.71 4.04 -6.10
C SER A 43 8.89 5.39 -5.41
N VAL A 44 8.15 6.39 -5.86
CA VAL A 44 8.13 7.73 -5.24
C VAL A 44 6.70 8.26 -5.20
N VAL A 45 6.41 9.14 -4.25
CA VAL A 45 5.15 9.89 -4.22
C VAL A 45 5.21 10.97 -5.30
N TYR A 46 4.31 10.91 -6.28
CA TYR A 46 4.25 11.87 -7.40
C TYR A 46 3.10 12.83 -7.29
N HIS A 47 2.10 12.45 -6.51
CA HIS A 47 0.93 13.22 -6.21
C HIS A 47 0.60 12.94 -4.75
N GLN A 48 0.35 13.99 -3.97
CA GLN A 48 -0.11 13.82 -2.59
C GLN A 48 -1.60 13.48 -2.64
N PRO A 49 -2.10 12.56 -1.82
CA PRO A 49 -3.53 12.26 -1.77
C PRO A 49 -4.36 13.53 -1.52
N ILE A 50 -5.35 13.79 -2.39
CA ILE A 50 -6.18 15.01 -2.31
C ILE A 50 -7.57 14.77 -1.72
N ASP A 51 -8.02 13.52 -1.66
CA ASP A 51 -9.31 13.14 -1.11
C ASP A 51 -9.21 11.94 -0.16
N GLU A 52 -10.35 11.58 0.45
CA GLU A 52 -10.43 10.49 1.41
C GLU A 52 -10.14 9.11 0.79
N ILE A 53 -10.45 8.93 -0.50
CA ILE A 53 -10.29 7.66 -1.22
C ILE A 53 -8.82 7.42 -1.52
N GLU A 54 -8.14 8.40 -2.09
CA GLU A 54 -6.70 8.36 -2.33
C GLU A 54 -5.92 8.24 -1.02
N ARG A 55 -6.36 8.95 0.02
CA ARG A 55 -5.73 8.89 1.34
C ARG A 55 -5.83 7.49 1.94
N LEU A 56 -7.00 6.88 1.88
CA LEU A 56 -7.20 5.50 2.33
C LEU A 56 -6.31 4.53 1.55
N ARG A 57 -6.29 4.62 0.21
CA ARG A 57 -5.45 3.77 -0.64
C ARG A 57 -3.96 3.97 -0.38
N ALA A 58 -3.51 5.20 -0.15
CA ALA A 58 -2.13 5.49 0.21
C ALA A 58 -1.73 4.93 1.59
N LEU A 59 -2.64 4.97 2.57
CA LEU A 59 -2.42 4.35 3.88
C LEU A 59 -2.44 2.81 3.80
N GLN A 60 -3.29 2.22 2.97
CA GLN A 60 -3.27 0.78 2.68
C GLN A 60 -1.93 0.38 2.04
N ALA A 61 -1.48 1.12 1.02
CA ALA A 61 -0.16 0.92 0.40
C ALA A 61 0.99 1.06 1.42
N LEU A 62 0.91 2.03 2.33
CA LEU A 62 1.87 2.22 3.42
C LEU A 62 1.95 0.99 4.32
N LEU A 63 0.81 0.44 4.73
CA LEU A 63 0.74 -0.79 5.55
C LEU A 63 1.20 -2.04 4.80
N SER A 64 0.94 -2.11 3.49
CA SER A 64 1.31 -3.21 2.62
C SER A 64 2.77 -3.19 2.17
N CYS A 65 3.48 -2.07 2.33
CA CYS A 65 4.86 -1.95 1.88
C CYS A 65 5.78 -2.93 2.64
N PRO A 66 6.40 -3.91 1.96
CA PRO A 66 7.12 -5.00 2.61
C PRO A 66 8.37 -4.55 3.38
N THR A 67 8.97 -3.43 2.97
CA THR A 67 10.16 -2.83 3.59
C THR A 67 9.82 -1.64 4.50
N ALA A 68 8.51 -1.35 4.65
CA ALA A 68 8.00 -0.18 5.33
C ALA A 68 8.67 1.13 4.88
N SER A 69 8.93 1.28 3.58
CA SER A 69 9.64 2.43 2.97
C SER A 69 8.74 3.62 2.68
N ILE A 70 7.44 3.48 2.86
CA ILE A 70 6.45 4.55 2.72
C ILE A 70 6.15 5.08 4.12
N ALA A 71 6.09 6.40 4.28
CA ALA A 71 5.69 7.02 5.52
C ALA A 71 5.02 8.38 5.29
N THR A 72 4.50 8.94 6.37
CA THR A 72 4.05 10.31 6.46
C THR A 72 5.00 11.12 7.34
N VAL A 73 5.14 12.42 7.08
CA VAL A 73 5.93 13.35 7.91
C VAL A 73 5.29 13.44 9.30
N GLU A 74 3.97 13.62 9.34
CA GLU A 74 3.19 13.59 10.58
C GLU A 74 2.63 12.21 10.84
N LYS A 75 2.56 11.79 12.11
CA LYS A 75 1.94 10.52 12.48
C LYS A 75 0.46 10.50 12.02
N PRO A 76 0.04 9.52 11.22
CA PRO A 76 -1.34 9.46 10.72
C PRO A 76 -2.29 9.14 11.88
N LYS A 77 -3.38 9.89 11.98
CA LYS A 77 -4.43 9.72 13.02
C LYS A 77 -5.46 8.65 12.65
N ASP A 78 -5.46 8.25 11.39
CA ASP A 78 -6.48 7.46 10.69
C ASP A 78 -5.91 6.14 10.15
N ILE A 79 -4.70 5.76 10.57
CA ILE A 79 -4.08 4.50 10.14
C ILE A 79 -4.91 3.27 10.52
N GLN A 80 -5.65 3.34 11.63
CA GLN A 80 -6.53 2.26 12.07
C GLN A 80 -7.65 1.98 11.06
N VAL A 81 -8.12 3.01 10.33
CA VAL A 81 -9.14 2.84 9.28
C VAL A 81 -8.58 1.96 8.15
N ALA A 82 -7.35 2.23 7.71
CA ALA A 82 -6.67 1.40 6.71
C ALA A 82 -6.40 -0.02 7.23
N GLN A 83 -5.98 -0.18 8.48
CA GLN A 83 -5.76 -1.50 9.09
C GLN A 83 -7.05 -2.34 9.12
N GLN A 84 -8.18 -1.72 9.47
CA GLN A 84 -9.50 -2.36 9.55
C GLN A 84 -10.11 -2.65 8.18
N SER A 85 -9.60 -2.03 7.11
CA SER A 85 -10.08 -2.27 5.75
C SER A 85 -9.59 -3.59 5.13
N PHE A 86 -8.59 -4.24 5.73
CA PHE A 86 -8.11 -5.55 5.28
C PHE A 86 -8.93 -6.71 5.91
N PRO A 87 -9.19 -7.79 5.15
CA PRO A 87 -8.81 -7.99 3.75
C PRO A 87 -9.75 -7.25 2.78
N ILE A 88 -9.20 -6.65 1.72
CA ILE A 88 -9.94 -5.82 0.75
C ILE A 88 -10.54 -6.73 -0.31
N LEU A 89 -11.85 -6.62 -0.57
CA LEU A 89 -12.50 -7.33 -1.68
C LEU A 89 -11.95 -6.84 -3.03
N ILE A 90 -11.40 -7.74 -3.84
CA ILE A 90 -10.90 -7.42 -5.18
C ILE A 90 -11.78 -7.98 -6.29
N ALA A 91 -12.40 -9.15 -6.07
CA ALA A 91 -13.23 -9.82 -7.06
C ALA A 91 -14.09 -10.90 -6.39
N GLN A 92 -15.43 -10.87 -6.54
CA GLN A 92 -16.39 -11.86 -6.02
C GLN A 92 -16.16 -12.30 -4.56
N ASN A 93 -15.41 -13.38 -4.35
CA ASN A 93 -15.08 -14.01 -3.08
C ASN A 93 -13.57 -14.02 -2.78
N VAL A 94 -12.79 -13.28 -3.54
CA VAL A 94 -11.33 -13.12 -3.43
C VAL A 94 -11.02 -11.79 -2.76
N PHE A 95 -10.25 -11.85 -1.69
CA PHE A 95 -9.86 -10.69 -0.90
C PHE A 95 -8.34 -10.59 -0.81
N HIS A 96 -7.80 -9.38 -0.95
CA HIS A 96 -6.38 -9.07 -0.74
C HIS A 96 -6.11 -8.80 0.74
N CYS A 97 -5.17 -9.52 1.34
CA CYS A 97 -4.91 -9.46 2.78
C CYS A 97 -3.98 -8.32 3.22
N GLY A 98 -3.40 -7.55 2.29
CA GLY A 98 -2.62 -6.36 2.61
C GLY A 98 -1.14 -6.60 2.89
N TYR A 99 -0.82 -7.18 4.04
CA TYR A 99 0.55 -7.17 4.58
C TYR A 99 1.50 -8.08 3.78
N HIS A 100 2.42 -7.50 3.02
CA HIS A 100 3.42 -8.23 2.22
C HIS A 100 4.74 -8.42 2.97
N ALA A 101 5.59 -9.32 2.46
CA ALA A 101 6.88 -9.63 3.06
C ALA A 101 8.05 -9.21 2.15
N GLU A 102 9.13 -8.72 2.76
CA GLU A 102 10.38 -8.41 2.06
C GLU A 102 11.00 -9.66 1.43
N SER A 103 10.93 -10.80 2.13
CA SER A 103 11.46 -12.09 1.67
C SER A 103 10.80 -12.63 0.40
N SER A 104 9.60 -12.13 0.05
CA SER A 104 8.88 -12.51 -1.16
C SER A 104 8.89 -11.40 -2.23
N TYR A 105 9.68 -10.33 -2.04
CA TYR A 105 9.74 -9.19 -2.94
C TYR A 105 8.36 -8.57 -3.23
N GLY A 106 7.47 -8.56 -2.22
CA GLY A 106 6.13 -7.98 -2.35
C GLY A 106 5.03 -8.93 -2.85
N ALA A 107 5.22 -10.26 -2.77
CA ALA A 107 4.14 -11.20 -3.06
C ALA A 107 2.93 -10.96 -2.14
N ALA A 108 1.74 -10.91 -2.73
CA ALA A 108 0.48 -10.64 -2.05
C ALA A 108 -0.23 -11.93 -1.61
N SER A 109 -0.75 -11.92 -0.39
CA SER A 109 -1.62 -13.00 0.12
C SER A 109 -3.08 -12.69 -0.17
N TYR A 110 -3.82 -13.73 -0.53
CA TYR A 110 -5.24 -13.65 -0.86
C TYR A 110 -6.05 -14.65 -0.03
N LEU A 111 -7.24 -14.23 0.39
CA LEU A 111 -8.25 -15.06 1.03
C LEU A 111 -9.36 -15.34 0.01
N ILE A 112 -9.70 -16.62 -0.19
CA ILE A 112 -10.80 -17.04 -1.05
C ILE A 112 -11.85 -17.70 -0.15
N LEU A 113 -13.06 -17.14 -0.09
CA LEU A 113 -14.17 -17.71 0.67
C LEU A 113 -14.95 -18.67 -0.22
N GLY A 114 -15.07 -19.94 0.18
CA GLY A 114 -15.88 -20.90 -0.56
C GLY A 114 -17.34 -20.45 -0.64
N VAL A 115 -17.94 -20.50 -1.82
CA VAL A 115 -19.40 -20.47 -1.96
C VAL A 115 -19.93 -21.82 -1.50
N ALA A 116 -20.75 -21.84 -0.44
CA ALA A 116 -21.50 -23.03 -0.09
C ALA A 116 -22.36 -23.41 -1.29
N GLN A 117 -22.04 -24.51 -1.96
CA GLN A 117 -23.00 -25.13 -2.87
C GLN A 117 -24.20 -25.52 -2.02
N MET A 118 -25.35 -24.89 -2.27
CA MET A 118 -26.62 -25.45 -1.84
C MET A 118 -26.65 -26.88 -2.38
N ARG A 119 -26.58 -27.86 -1.47
CA ARG A 119 -26.83 -29.25 -1.84
C ARG A 119 -28.32 -29.29 -2.13
N ASP A 120 -28.69 -29.42 -3.39
CA ASP A 120 -30.05 -29.81 -3.74
C ASP A 120 -30.29 -31.18 -3.08
N GLU A 121 -31.28 -31.23 -2.19
CA GLU A 121 -31.73 -32.45 -1.49
C GLU A 121 -32.38 -33.46 -2.46
#